data_AF-A0A3U4DNG3-F1
#
_entry.id   AF-A0A3U4DNG3-F1
#
_cell.length_a   1.000
_cell.length_b   1.000
_cell.length_c   1.000
_cell.angle_alpha   90.00
_cell.angle_beta   90.00
_cell.angle_gamma   90.00
#
_symmetry.space_group_name_H-M   'P 1'
#
loop_
_entity.id
_entity.type
_entity.pdbx_description
1 polymer ?
#
loop_
_entity_poly.entity_id
_entity_poly.type
_entity_poly.pdbx_seq_one_letter_code
_entity_poly.pdbx_strand_id
1 'polypeptide(L)'
;MSHLYDPTTQYYTGEYPKQKQPAPGVQAKMTPVPDCGEKSYVGSGRLKDRKALVTGGDSGIGRAAAIAYAREGADVAINYLPAEEEDAQQVKALIEECGRKAVLLPGDLSDESFARSLVHKAREALGGLDILALVAGKQTAIPKIKDLTSEQFQQTFAVNVFALFWITQEAIPMLPKGASIITTSSIQAYQPSPHLLDYAATKAAILNYSRGLAKQVAEKGIRVNIVAPGPIWTALQISGGQTQDKIPQFGQQTPMKRAGQPAELAPVYVYLASQESSYVTAEVHGVCGGEHLG
;
A
#
# COMPACT_ATOMS: atom_id res chain seq x y z
N MET A 1 -2.97 -29.85 -20.78
CA MET A 1 -2.35 -28.62 -21.30
C MET A 1 -2.08 -27.72 -20.11
N SER A 2 -0.88 -27.13 -19.97
CA SER A 2 -0.62 -26.20 -18.86
C SER A 2 -1.34 -24.88 -19.13
N HIS A 3 -2.15 -24.41 -18.18
CA HIS A 3 -2.79 -23.09 -18.21
C HIS A 3 -1.78 -22.00 -17.78
N LEU A 4 -0.68 -21.87 -18.51
CA LEU A 4 0.30 -20.79 -18.30
C LEU A 4 -0.14 -19.55 -19.09
N TYR A 5 -0.05 -18.38 -18.45
CA TYR A 5 -0.35 -17.08 -19.05
C TYR A 5 0.94 -16.30 -19.25
N ASP A 6 1.02 -15.54 -20.34
CA ASP A 6 2.11 -14.58 -20.57
C ASP A 6 1.91 -13.34 -19.68
N PRO A 7 2.80 -13.05 -18.72
CA PRO A 7 2.64 -11.92 -17.82
C PRO A 7 2.76 -10.57 -18.53
N THR A 8 3.36 -10.48 -19.72
CA THR A 8 3.49 -9.22 -20.47
C THR A 8 2.16 -8.74 -21.04
N THR A 9 1.21 -9.65 -21.25
CA THR A 9 -0.13 -9.34 -21.83
C THR A 9 -1.30 -9.69 -20.90
N GLN A 10 -1.03 -10.08 -19.66
CA GLN A 10 -2.07 -10.53 -18.71
C GLN A 10 -3.00 -9.39 -18.25
N TYR A 11 -2.51 -8.16 -18.23
CA TYR A 11 -3.26 -6.96 -17.84
C TYR A 11 -3.23 -5.92 -18.97
N TYR A 12 -3.85 -4.76 -18.74
CA TYR A 12 -3.89 -3.68 -19.71
C TYR A 12 -2.49 -3.26 -20.21
N THR A 13 -2.31 -3.27 -21.53
CA THR A 13 -1.04 -2.91 -22.21
C THR A 13 -1.16 -1.68 -23.11
N GLY A 14 -2.37 -1.16 -23.33
CA GLY A 14 -2.60 0.03 -24.15
C GLY A 14 -2.08 1.32 -23.50
N GLU A 15 -2.18 2.42 -24.21
CA GLU A 15 -1.95 3.73 -23.61
C GLU A 15 -3.11 4.14 -22.69
N TYR A 16 -2.81 4.79 -21.57
CA TYR A 16 -3.84 5.29 -20.68
C TYR A 16 -4.42 6.63 -21.16
N PRO A 17 -5.75 6.84 -21.07
CA PRO A 17 -6.31 8.17 -21.28
C PRO A 17 -5.72 9.18 -20.29
N LYS A 18 -5.36 10.37 -20.78
CA LYS A 18 -5.09 11.51 -19.90
C LYS A 18 -6.34 11.77 -19.07
N GLN A 19 -6.16 11.75 -17.75
CA GLN A 19 -7.22 11.96 -16.79
C GLN A 19 -6.59 12.58 -15.54
N LYS A 20 -7.36 13.40 -14.85
CA LYS A 20 -6.92 14.07 -13.63
C LYS A 20 -8.04 14.13 -12.63
N GLN A 21 -7.71 13.93 -11.37
CA GLN A 21 -8.60 14.14 -10.24
C GLN A 21 -7.91 15.00 -9.17
N PRO A 22 -8.66 15.67 -8.28
CA PRO A 22 -8.09 16.16 -7.03
C PRO A 22 -7.53 15.00 -6.19
N ALA A 23 -6.42 15.22 -5.49
CA ALA A 23 -5.92 14.25 -4.50
C ALA A 23 -6.93 14.09 -3.34
N PRO A 24 -7.11 12.88 -2.80
CA PRO A 24 -6.36 11.66 -3.10
C PRO A 24 -6.80 10.92 -4.39
N GLY A 25 -8.01 11.23 -4.88
CA GLY A 25 -8.64 10.63 -6.05
C GLY A 25 -9.59 9.50 -5.66
N VAL A 26 -10.56 9.19 -6.53
CA VAL A 26 -11.49 8.07 -6.37
C VAL A 26 -11.24 7.10 -7.52
N GLN A 27 -10.75 5.90 -7.21
CA GLN A 27 -10.32 4.92 -8.20
C GLN A 27 -11.48 4.41 -9.06
N ALA A 28 -12.70 4.35 -8.53
CA ALA A 28 -13.89 4.00 -9.29
C ALA A 28 -14.16 4.94 -10.48
N LYS A 29 -13.56 6.15 -10.48
CA LYS A 29 -13.68 7.16 -11.54
C LYS A 29 -12.51 7.15 -12.53
N MET A 30 -11.58 6.21 -12.39
CA MET A 30 -10.46 6.06 -13.32
C MET A 30 -10.87 5.32 -14.59
N THR A 31 -10.12 5.53 -15.67
CA THR A 31 -10.25 4.80 -16.93
C THR A 31 -8.91 4.20 -17.35
N PRO A 32 -8.74 2.86 -17.34
CA PRO A 32 -9.63 1.90 -16.70
C PRO A 32 -9.59 2.03 -15.17
N VAL A 33 -10.60 1.50 -14.48
CA VAL A 33 -10.54 1.28 -13.03
C VAL A 33 -9.43 0.25 -12.75
N PRO A 34 -8.54 0.47 -11.76
CA PRO A 34 -7.52 -0.49 -11.39
C PRO A 34 -8.09 -1.87 -11.03
N ASP A 35 -7.43 -2.94 -11.47
CA ASP A 35 -7.74 -4.29 -11.00
C ASP A 35 -7.03 -4.54 -9.68
N CYS A 36 -7.80 -4.69 -8.59
CA CYS A 36 -7.29 -4.96 -7.26
C CYS A 36 -7.46 -6.43 -6.84
N GLY A 37 -7.84 -7.30 -7.77
CA GLY A 37 -8.01 -8.73 -7.51
C GLY A 37 -9.44 -9.11 -7.12
N GLU A 38 -10.41 -8.21 -7.27
CA GLU A 38 -11.82 -8.43 -6.94
C GLU A 38 -12.38 -9.70 -7.56
N LYS A 39 -11.91 -10.06 -8.75
CA LYS A 39 -12.40 -11.25 -9.48
C LYS A 39 -11.38 -12.38 -9.57
N SER A 40 -10.10 -12.10 -9.31
CA SER A 40 -9.00 -13.01 -9.65
C SER A 40 -8.28 -13.60 -8.43
N TYR A 41 -8.22 -12.90 -7.29
CA TYR A 41 -7.49 -13.43 -6.12
C TYR A 41 -8.27 -14.57 -5.46
N VAL A 42 -7.67 -15.75 -5.29
CA VAL A 42 -8.32 -16.86 -4.57
C VAL A 42 -7.49 -17.17 -3.33
N GLY A 43 -8.14 -17.14 -2.16
CA GLY A 43 -7.49 -17.45 -0.90
C GLY A 43 -7.34 -18.96 -0.67
N SER A 44 -6.45 -19.31 0.25
CA SER A 44 -6.13 -20.69 0.65
C SER A 44 -6.06 -20.88 2.16
N GLY A 45 -6.55 -19.90 2.93
CA GLY A 45 -6.60 -19.94 4.39
C GLY A 45 -5.28 -19.59 5.07
N ARG A 46 -4.35 -18.92 4.38
CA ARG A 46 -2.99 -18.62 4.90
C ARG A 46 -3.00 -17.60 6.05
N LEU A 47 -4.07 -16.82 6.18
CA LEU A 47 -4.24 -15.79 7.21
C LEU A 47 -5.51 -16.03 8.05
N LYS A 48 -5.90 -17.31 8.20
CA LYS A 48 -7.10 -17.68 8.93
C LYS A 48 -7.12 -17.04 10.33
N ASP A 49 -8.20 -16.33 10.61
CA ASP A 49 -8.53 -15.67 11.88
C ASP A 49 -7.53 -14.58 12.33
N ARG A 50 -6.70 -14.10 11.41
CA ARG A 50 -5.82 -12.95 11.63
C ARG A 50 -6.60 -11.64 11.69
N LYS A 51 -6.01 -10.61 12.28
CA LYS A 51 -6.61 -9.29 12.47
C LYS A 51 -5.71 -8.21 11.89
N ALA A 52 -6.14 -7.64 10.77
CA ALA A 52 -5.34 -6.72 9.97
C ALA A 52 -5.84 -5.28 10.04
N LEU A 53 -4.90 -4.33 10.17
CA LEU A 53 -5.13 -2.93 9.84
C LEU A 53 -4.38 -2.58 8.55
N VAL A 54 -5.10 -2.03 7.57
CA VAL A 54 -4.55 -1.56 6.30
C VAL A 54 -4.80 -0.06 6.13
N THR A 55 -3.75 0.76 6.11
CA THR A 55 -3.91 2.20 5.77
C THR A 55 -3.87 2.40 4.27
N GLY A 56 -4.69 3.31 3.73
CA GLY A 56 -4.93 3.42 2.28
C GLY A 56 -5.62 2.16 1.73
N GLY A 57 -6.49 1.55 2.54
CA GLY A 57 -7.16 0.28 2.22
C GLY A 57 -8.37 0.43 1.30
N ASP A 58 -8.77 1.66 1.01
CA ASP A 58 -9.90 2.02 0.13
C ASP A 58 -9.62 1.75 -1.35
N SER A 59 -8.38 1.95 -1.81
CA SER A 59 -8.01 1.94 -3.21
C SER A 59 -6.60 1.38 -3.47
N GLY A 60 -6.30 1.12 -4.75
CA GLY A 60 -4.99 0.72 -5.22
C GLY A 60 -4.41 -0.51 -4.50
N ILE A 61 -3.15 -0.39 -4.08
CA ILE A 61 -2.37 -1.50 -3.50
C ILE A 61 -2.93 -1.91 -2.13
N GLY A 62 -3.36 -0.95 -1.31
CA GLY A 62 -3.92 -1.25 0.00
C GLY A 62 -5.24 -2.00 -0.12
N ARG A 63 -6.11 -1.61 -1.08
CA ARG A 63 -7.31 -2.36 -1.44
C ARG A 63 -7.00 -3.80 -1.86
N ALA A 64 -6.01 -4.00 -2.72
CA ALA A 64 -5.63 -5.35 -3.15
C ALA A 64 -5.13 -6.22 -1.98
N ALA A 65 -4.33 -5.65 -1.07
CA ALA A 65 -3.92 -6.32 0.16
C ALA A 65 -5.12 -6.64 1.08
N ALA A 66 -6.05 -5.70 1.27
CA ALA A 66 -7.25 -5.90 2.09
C ALA A 66 -8.15 -7.02 1.55
N ILE A 67 -8.42 -7.03 0.24
CA ILE A 67 -9.19 -8.09 -0.43
C ILE A 67 -8.52 -9.45 -0.23
N ALA A 68 -7.21 -9.54 -0.49
CA ALA A 68 -6.47 -10.78 -0.35
C ALA A 68 -6.41 -11.26 1.11
N TYR A 69 -6.23 -10.36 2.08
CA TYR A 69 -6.27 -10.71 3.50
C TYR A 69 -7.61 -11.30 3.90
N ALA A 70 -8.72 -10.69 3.48
CA ALA A 70 -10.06 -11.22 3.75
C ALA A 70 -10.26 -12.60 3.11
N ARG A 71 -9.85 -12.79 1.85
CA ARG A 71 -9.92 -14.10 1.17
C ARG A 71 -9.04 -15.17 1.80
N GLU A 72 -7.93 -14.78 2.40
CA GLU A 72 -7.06 -15.70 3.16
C GLU A 72 -7.55 -15.96 4.58
N GLY A 73 -8.67 -15.34 4.99
CA GLY A 73 -9.39 -15.61 6.21
C GLY A 73 -9.16 -14.61 7.34
N ALA A 74 -8.61 -13.43 7.08
CA ALA A 74 -8.40 -12.38 8.08
C ALA A 74 -9.61 -11.44 8.20
N ASP A 75 -9.86 -10.93 9.41
CA ASP A 75 -10.70 -9.75 9.59
C ASP A 75 -9.87 -8.48 9.34
N VAL A 76 -10.48 -7.47 8.71
CA VAL A 76 -9.74 -6.33 8.14
C VAL A 76 -10.37 -5.00 8.54
N ALA A 77 -9.58 -4.17 9.18
CA ALA A 77 -9.83 -2.75 9.34
C ALA A 77 -9.10 -1.97 8.25
N ILE A 78 -9.78 -1.01 7.61
CA ILE A 78 -9.20 -0.11 6.62
C ILE A 78 -9.27 1.34 7.10
N ASN A 79 -8.17 2.07 6.94
CA ASN A 79 -8.11 3.53 7.08
C ASN A 79 -7.91 4.18 5.70
N TYR A 80 -8.53 5.33 5.52
CA TYR A 80 -8.59 6.10 4.28
C TYR A 80 -9.05 7.54 4.60
N LEU A 81 -9.00 8.48 3.64
CA LEU A 81 -9.54 9.82 3.83
C LEU A 81 -11.05 9.84 3.56
N PRO A 82 -11.84 10.69 4.25
CA PRO A 82 -13.30 10.74 4.05
C PRO A 82 -13.76 10.96 2.59
N ALA A 83 -12.93 11.59 1.75
CA ALA A 83 -13.23 11.81 0.33
C ALA A 83 -13.27 10.50 -0.49
N GLU A 84 -12.73 9.40 0.03
CA GLU A 84 -12.59 8.09 -0.62
C GLU A 84 -13.66 7.09 -0.15
N GLU A 85 -14.69 7.56 0.58
CA GLU A 85 -15.75 6.70 1.15
C GLU A 85 -16.43 5.80 0.12
N GLU A 86 -16.63 6.28 -1.12
CA GLU A 86 -17.19 5.50 -2.22
C GLU A 86 -16.36 4.24 -2.51
N ASP A 87 -15.04 4.37 -2.57
CA ASP A 87 -14.14 3.24 -2.81
C ASP A 87 -14.05 2.34 -1.57
N ALA A 88 -13.99 2.92 -0.37
CA ALA A 88 -13.93 2.17 0.88
C ALA A 88 -15.16 1.28 1.12
N GLN A 89 -16.36 1.73 0.76
CA GLN A 89 -17.58 0.92 0.86
C GLN A 89 -17.56 -0.29 -0.09
N GLN A 90 -16.91 -0.19 -1.25
CA GLN A 90 -16.72 -1.36 -2.13
C GLN A 90 -15.80 -2.38 -1.46
N VAL A 91 -14.71 -1.93 -0.83
CA VAL A 91 -13.80 -2.82 -0.10
C VAL A 91 -14.49 -3.47 1.10
N LYS A 92 -15.32 -2.73 1.82
CA LYS A 92 -16.17 -3.26 2.88
C LYS A 92 -17.00 -4.45 2.40
N ALA A 93 -17.74 -4.26 1.31
CA ALA A 93 -18.58 -5.31 0.73
C ALA A 93 -17.75 -6.55 0.35
N LEU A 94 -16.59 -6.36 -0.29
CA LEU A 94 -15.71 -7.46 -0.68
C LEU A 94 -15.16 -8.25 0.53
N ILE A 95 -14.84 -7.58 1.64
CA ILE A 95 -14.42 -8.23 2.88
C ILE A 95 -15.58 -9.03 3.49
N GLU A 96 -16.77 -8.43 3.56
CA GLU A 96 -17.98 -9.06 4.11
C GLU A 96 -18.45 -10.25 3.27
N GLU A 97 -18.32 -10.19 1.94
CA GLU A 97 -18.56 -11.31 1.01
C GLU A 97 -17.65 -12.52 1.29
N CYS A 98 -16.46 -12.30 1.86
CA CYS A 98 -15.57 -13.37 2.30
C CYS A 98 -15.97 -13.99 3.65
N GLY A 99 -17.08 -13.53 4.26
CA GLY A 99 -17.51 -13.92 5.59
C GLY A 99 -16.63 -13.38 6.72
N ARG A 100 -15.86 -12.32 6.45
CA ARG A 100 -14.94 -11.69 7.40
C ARG A 100 -15.48 -10.35 7.89
N LYS A 101 -14.98 -9.89 9.03
CA LYS A 101 -15.36 -8.60 9.60
C LYS A 101 -14.61 -7.47 8.90
N ALA A 102 -15.37 -6.49 8.41
CA ALA A 102 -14.85 -5.24 7.87
C ALA A 102 -15.02 -4.09 8.89
N VAL A 103 -13.99 -3.26 9.08
CA VAL A 103 -14.05 -2.05 9.91
C VAL A 103 -13.53 -0.86 9.12
N LEU A 104 -14.34 0.19 8.97
CA LEU A 104 -13.97 1.40 8.25
C LEU A 104 -13.59 2.49 9.27
N LEU A 105 -12.38 3.02 9.16
CA LEU A 105 -11.80 3.99 10.08
C LEU A 105 -11.28 5.22 9.30
N PRO A 106 -12.15 6.05 8.72
CA PRO A 106 -11.73 7.21 7.96
C PRO A 106 -11.05 8.26 8.85
N GLY A 107 -10.02 8.91 8.32
CA GLY A 107 -9.36 10.06 8.95
C GLY A 107 -7.94 10.31 8.43
N ASP A 108 -7.41 11.49 8.74
CA ASP A 108 -6.15 11.99 8.20
C ASP A 108 -4.96 11.55 9.05
N LEU A 109 -4.03 10.82 8.43
CA LEU A 109 -2.83 10.32 9.09
C LEU A 109 -1.77 11.39 9.37
N SER A 110 -1.87 12.58 8.79
CA SER A 110 -1.00 13.70 9.14
C SER A 110 -1.33 14.33 10.50
N ASP A 111 -2.51 14.02 11.06
CA ASP A 111 -2.85 14.31 12.46
C ASP A 111 -2.29 13.21 13.36
N GLU A 112 -1.33 13.55 14.22
CA GLU A 112 -0.69 12.63 15.15
C GLU A 112 -1.69 11.96 16.10
N SER A 113 -2.65 12.73 16.62
CA SER A 113 -3.63 12.21 17.58
C SER A 113 -4.54 11.20 16.90
N PHE A 114 -4.96 11.47 15.67
CA PHE A 114 -5.72 10.50 14.88
C PHE A 114 -4.89 9.25 14.59
N ALA A 115 -3.68 9.41 14.03
CA ALA A 115 -2.80 8.31 13.64
C ALA A 115 -2.49 7.38 14.83
N ARG A 116 -2.27 7.95 16.02
CA ARG A 116 -2.12 7.16 17.26
C ARG A 116 -3.41 6.45 17.65
N SER A 117 -4.54 7.16 17.65
CA SER A 117 -5.84 6.58 18.03
C SER A 117 -6.29 5.43 17.11
N LEU A 118 -5.84 5.44 15.85
CA LEU A 118 -6.25 4.49 14.82
C LEU A 118 -5.96 3.04 15.22
N VAL A 119 -4.77 2.78 15.79
CA VAL A 119 -4.34 1.43 16.19
C VAL A 119 -5.26 0.88 17.28
N HIS A 120 -5.58 1.70 18.28
CA HIS A 120 -6.46 1.33 19.38
C HIS A 120 -7.88 1.04 18.89
N LYS A 121 -8.43 1.90 18.02
CA LYS A 121 -9.76 1.70 17.42
C LYS A 121 -9.83 0.42 16.59
N ALA A 122 -8.82 0.16 15.76
CA ALA A 122 -8.75 -1.04 14.94
C ALA A 122 -8.68 -2.31 15.81
N ARG A 123 -7.81 -2.32 16.83
CA ARG A 123 -7.68 -3.45 17.75
C ARG A 123 -8.96 -3.74 18.51
N GLU A 124 -9.62 -2.71 19.04
CA GLU A 124 -10.89 -2.84 19.76
C GLU A 124 -11.97 -3.41 18.84
N ALA A 125 -12.14 -2.81 17.66
CA ALA A 125 -13.16 -3.21 16.72
C ALA A 125 -12.93 -4.64 16.20
N LEU A 126 -11.69 -5.08 16.01
CA LEU A 126 -11.38 -6.43 15.53
C LEU A 126 -11.29 -7.48 16.66
N GLY A 127 -11.17 -7.07 17.92
CA GLY A 127 -10.90 -7.99 19.04
C GLY A 127 -9.45 -8.50 19.07
N GLY A 128 -8.50 -7.66 18.65
CA GLY A 128 -7.07 -7.95 18.54
C GLY A 128 -6.45 -7.33 17.29
N LEU A 129 -5.12 -7.40 17.18
CA LEU A 129 -4.38 -6.87 16.04
C LEU A 129 -3.05 -7.63 15.91
N ASP A 130 -2.76 -8.12 14.71
CA ASP A 130 -1.56 -8.94 14.46
C ASP A 130 -0.99 -8.78 13.03
N ILE A 131 -1.65 -8.03 12.14
CA ILE A 131 -1.11 -7.58 10.85
C ILE A 131 -1.25 -6.07 10.75
N LEU A 132 -0.17 -5.38 10.39
CA LEU A 132 -0.21 -3.99 9.92
C LEU A 132 0.29 -3.93 8.48
N ALA A 133 -0.55 -3.49 7.54
CA ALA A 133 -0.12 -3.11 6.20
C ALA A 133 -0.22 -1.58 6.06
N LEU A 134 0.91 -0.90 6.11
CA LEU A 134 0.99 0.56 6.09
C LEU A 134 1.24 1.02 4.65
N VAL A 135 0.16 1.30 3.92
CA VAL A 135 0.16 1.53 2.46
C VAL A 135 -0.18 2.96 2.07
N ALA A 136 -0.93 3.69 2.90
CA ALA A 136 -1.24 5.10 2.67
C ALA A 136 0.01 5.92 2.33
N GLY A 137 -0.14 6.83 1.35
CA GLY A 137 0.95 7.71 0.98
C GLY A 137 0.52 8.91 0.15
N LYS A 138 1.21 10.03 0.35
CA LYS A 138 1.08 11.25 -0.43
C LYS A 138 2.20 11.35 -1.46
N GLN A 139 1.85 11.68 -2.70
CA GLN A 139 2.79 11.92 -3.80
C GLN A 139 2.28 13.08 -4.65
N THR A 140 3.14 14.08 -4.90
CA THR A 140 2.83 15.21 -5.79
C THR A 140 4.06 15.53 -6.64
N ALA A 141 3.94 15.43 -7.95
CA ALA A 141 5.02 15.72 -8.89
C ALA A 141 5.27 17.23 -9.01
N ILE A 142 6.48 17.67 -8.66
CA ILE A 142 6.95 19.05 -8.80
C ILE A 142 8.23 19.07 -9.65
N PRO A 143 8.18 19.47 -10.94
CA PRO A 143 9.32 19.38 -11.85
C PRO A 143 10.52 20.24 -11.49
N LYS A 144 10.34 21.32 -10.72
CA LYS A 144 11.40 22.28 -10.38
C LYS A 144 11.35 22.59 -8.90
N ILE A 145 12.48 22.47 -8.21
CA ILE A 145 12.58 22.67 -6.75
C ILE A 145 12.09 24.06 -6.29
N LYS A 146 12.24 25.10 -7.12
CA LYS A 146 11.72 26.46 -6.81
C LYS A 146 10.20 26.52 -6.61
N ASP A 147 9.47 25.52 -7.11
CA ASP A 147 8.01 25.40 -7.02
C ASP A 147 7.60 24.41 -5.90
N LEU A 148 8.56 23.76 -5.24
CA LEU A 148 8.32 22.85 -4.12
C LEU A 148 8.23 23.66 -2.82
N THR A 149 7.02 23.80 -2.30
CA THR A 149 6.78 24.56 -1.06
C THR A 149 7.19 23.76 0.17
N SER A 150 7.56 24.46 1.25
CA SER A 150 7.80 23.84 2.55
C SER A 150 6.57 23.07 3.06
N GLU A 151 5.38 23.62 2.84
CA GLU A 151 4.12 22.97 3.21
C GLU A 151 3.97 21.61 2.53
N GLN A 152 4.16 21.53 1.20
CA GLN A 152 4.09 20.24 0.50
C GLN A 152 5.15 19.28 1.03
N PHE A 153 6.40 19.75 1.17
CA PHE A 153 7.50 18.91 1.65
C PHE A 153 7.18 18.31 3.02
N GLN A 154 6.77 19.14 3.98
CA GLN A 154 6.42 18.72 5.33
C GLN A 154 5.20 17.79 5.33
N GLN A 155 4.16 18.09 4.55
CA GLN A 155 2.96 17.25 4.49
C GLN A 155 3.25 15.87 3.88
N THR A 156 4.12 15.80 2.87
CA THR A 156 4.58 14.53 2.29
C THR A 156 5.30 13.69 3.34
N PHE A 157 6.15 14.30 4.19
CA PHE A 157 6.81 13.60 5.31
C PHE A 157 5.84 13.23 6.43
N ALA A 158 4.88 14.09 6.77
CA ALA A 158 3.89 13.82 7.80
C ALA A 158 3.08 12.56 7.51
N VAL A 159 2.51 12.47 6.30
CA VAL A 159 1.73 11.31 5.86
C VAL A 159 2.60 10.06 5.71
N ASN A 160 3.79 10.20 5.10
CA ASN A 160 4.56 9.02 4.68
C ASN A 160 5.50 8.47 5.77
N VAL A 161 6.03 9.32 6.65
CA VAL A 161 7.09 8.96 7.61
C VAL A 161 6.62 9.16 9.04
N PHE A 162 6.05 10.32 9.38
CA PHE A 162 5.63 10.57 10.77
C PHE A 162 4.45 9.68 11.16
N ALA A 163 3.44 9.53 10.29
CA ALA A 163 2.35 8.60 10.51
C ALA A 163 2.81 7.14 10.67
N LEU A 164 3.78 6.71 9.85
CA LEU A 164 4.41 5.40 9.99
C LEU A 164 5.00 5.22 11.40
N PHE A 165 5.77 6.20 11.87
CA PHE A 165 6.32 6.21 13.22
C PHE A 165 5.24 6.20 14.30
N TRP A 166 4.25 7.09 14.23
CA TRP A 166 3.18 7.20 15.22
C TRP A 166 2.38 5.90 15.34
N ILE A 167 1.96 5.32 14.22
CA ILE A 167 1.19 4.07 14.17
C ILE A 167 2.01 2.91 14.75
N THR A 168 3.25 2.75 14.30
CA THR A 168 4.08 1.62 14.76
C THR A 168 4.46 1.77 16.22
N GLN A 169 4.76 2.97 16.71
CA GLN A 169 5.03 3.22 18.13
C GLN A 169 3.87 2.78 19.03
N GLU A 170 2.62 3.08 18.65
CA GLU A 170 1.43 2.63 19.39
C GLU A 170 1.20 1.13 19.27
N ALA A 171 1.50 0.52 18.12
CA ALA A 171 1.22 -0.88 17.87
C ALA A 171 2.20 -1.84 18.57
N ILE A 172 3.50 -1.51 18.65
CA ILE A 172 4.51 -2.43 19.18
C ILE A 172 4.19 -2.98 20.58
N PRO A 173 3.70 -2.20 21.56
CA PRO A 173 3.33 -2.71 22.88
C PRO A 173 2.19 -3.73 22.89
N MET A 174 1.34 -3.76 21.85
CA MET A 174 0.12 -4.57 21.81
C MET A 174 0.14 -5.72 20.79
N LEU A 175 1.08 -5.70 19.84
CA LEU A 175 1.23 -6.78 18.86
C LEU A 175 1.78 -8.06 19.54
N PRO A 176 1.16 -9.22 19.31
CA PRO A 176 1.64 -10.48 19.87
C PRO A 176 2.89 -11.00 19.14
N LYS A 177 3.58 -11.97 19.75
CA LYS A 177 4.57 -12.80 19.05
C LYS A 177 3.93 -13.43 17.81
N GLY A 178 4.63 -13.40 16.69
CA GLY A 178 4.14 -13.87 15.39
C GLY A 178 3.43 -12.80 14.55
N ALA A 179 3.24 -11.59 15.08
CA ALA A 179 2.69 -10.47 14.31
C ALA A 179 3.63 -10.01 13.17
N SER A 180 3.05 -9.38 12.14
CA SER A 180 3.77 -8.90 10.98
C SER A 180 3.40 -7.46 10.63
N ILE A 181 4.41 -6.63 10.40
CA ILE A 181 4.29 -5.26 9.90
C ILE A 181 4.87 -5.22 8.49
N ILE A 182 4.09 -4.70 7.55
CA ILE A 182 4.46 -4.54 6.14
C ILE A 182 4.32 -3.06 5.79
N THR A 183 5.43 -2.42 5.45
CA THR A 183 5.44 -1.01 5.02
C THR A 183 5.56 -0.91 3.50
N THR A 184 5.17 0.24 2.95
CA THR A 184 5.15 0.45 1.50
C THR A 184 6.12 1.56 1.08
N SER A 185 7.28 1.12 0.58
CA SER A 185 8.29 1.98 -0.06
C SER A 185 7.97 2.13 -1.56
N SER A 186 8.98 2.29 -2.41
CA SER A 186 8.86 2.44 -3.86
C SER A 186 10.22 2.21 -4.51
N ILE A 187 10.23 1.87 -5.81
CA ILE A 187 11.41 2.00 -6.66
C ILE A 187 12.10 3.38 -6.55
N GLN A 188 11.32 4.44 -6.26
CA GLN A 188 11.82 5.81 -6.05
C GLN A 188 12.80 5.94 -4.88
N ALA A 189 12.82 4.98 -3.93
CA ALA A 189 13.83 4.95 -2.87
C ALA A 189 15.25 4.64 -3.41
N TYR A 190 15.34 3.98 -4.56
CA TYR A 190 16.60 3.58 -5.22
C TYR A 190 16.88 4.44 -6.45
N GLN A 191 15.84 4.77 -7.20
CA GLN A 191 15.91 5.51 -8.46
C GLN A 191 15.05 6.79 -8.37
N PRO A 192 15.49 7.80 -7.60
CA PRO A 192 14.70 9.01 -7.37
C PRO A 192 14.55 9.81 -8.66
N SER A 193 13.31 10.05 -9.07
CA SER A 193 12.99 10.92 -10.19
C SER A 193 13.10 12.40 -9.79
N PRO A 194 13.62 13.28 -10.66
CA PRO A 194 13.90 14.67 -10.31
C PRO A 194 12.65 15.50 -9.99
N HIS A 195 11.46 15.02 -10.35
CA HIS A 195 10.18 15.68 -10.09
C HIS A 195 9.47 15.16 -8.83
N LEU A 196 10.09 14.25 -8.06
CA LEU A 196 9.52 13.62 -6.86
C LEU A 196 10.48 13.74 -5.65
N LEU A 197 11.10 14.89 -5.45
CA LEU A 197 12.16 15.08 -4.46
C LEU A 197 11.72 14.74 -3.02
N ASP A 198 10.58 15.28 -2.58
CA ASP A 198 10.01 15.02 -1.26
C ASP A 198 9.56 13.55 -1.13
N TYR A 199 8.79 13.05 -2.11
CA TYR A 199 8.29 11.68 -2.12
C TYR A 199 9.39 10.62 -2.13
N ALA A 200 10.38 10.74 -3.01
CA ALA A 200 11.46 9.75 -3.11
C ALA A 200 12.27 9.68 -1.81
N ALA A 201 12.51 10.84 -1.17
CA ALA A 201 13.15 10.90 0.14
C ALA A 201 12.32 10.19 1.22
N THR A 202 10.99 10.35 1.26
CA THR A 202 10.16 9.60 2.22
C THR A 202 10.18 8.10 1.96
N LYS A 203 10.23 7.66 0.70
CA LYS A 203 10.27 6.23 0.36
C LYS A 203 11.59 5.58 0.79
N ALA A 204 12.71 6.30 0.68
CA ALA A 204 13.98 5.88 1.26
C ALA A 204 13.95 5.88 2.80
N ALA A 205 13.32 6.88 3.43
CA ALA A 205 13.15 6.94 4.89
C ALA A 205 12.30 5.77 5.41
N ILE A 206 11.19 5.43 4.75
CA ILE A 206 10.35 4.27 5.08
C ILE A 206 11.16 2.98 5.04
N LEU A 207 11.95 2.78 3.97
CA LEU A 207 12.81 1.61 3.82
C LEU A 207 13.80 1.50 4.99
N ASN A 208 14.52 2.57 5.29
CA ASN A 208 15.51 2.57 6.36
C ASN A 208 14.88 2.39 7.75
N TYR A 209 13.80 3.14 8.03
CA TYR A 209 13.03 3.04 9.28
C TYR A 209 12.58 1.61 9.53
N SER A 210 12.02 0.95 8.52
CA SER A 210 11.49 -0.40 8.62
C SER A 210 12.59 -1.41 8.95
N ARG A 211 13.79 -1.27 8.36
CA ARG A 211 14.95 -2.13 8.68
C ARG A 211 15.46 -1.90 10.10
N GLY A 212 15.47 -0.65 10.56
CA GLY A 212 15.82 -0.31 11.95
C GLY A 212 14.82 -0.91 12.94
N LEU A 213 13.53 -0.71 12.70
CA LEU A 213 12.46 -1.24 13.53
C LEU A 213 12.48 -2.76 13.55
N ALA A 214 12.66 -3.42 12.41
CA ALA A 214 12.76 -4.88 12.31
C ALA A 214 13.81 -5.46 13.28
N LYS A 215 15.01 -4.87 13.32
CA LYS A 215 16.08 -5.29 14.23
C LYS A 215 15.69 -5.08 15.69
N GLN A 216 15.04 -3.96 15.99
CA GLN A 216 14.65 -3.58 17.34
C GLN A 216 13.55 -4.51 17.91
N VAL A 217 12.60 -4.96 17.09
CA VAL A 217 11.43 -5.73 17.57
C VAL A 217 11.54 -7.23 17.32
N ALA A 218 12.63 -7.70 16.71
CA ALA A 218 12.88 -9.11 16.47
C ALA A 218 12.84 -9.96 17.75
N GLU A 219 13.40 -9.47 18.86
CA GLU A 219 13.35 -10.16 20.16
C GLU A 219 11.92 -10.33 20.70
N LYS A 220 10.98 -9.50 20.25
CA LYS A 220 9.54 -9.59 20.58
C LYS A 220 8.80 -10.57 19.67
N GLY A 221 9.49 -11.23 18.73
CA GLY A 221 8.90 -12.14 17.76
C GLY A 221 8.00 -11.44 16.74
N ILE A 222 8.24 -10.15 16.47
CA ILE A 222 7.50 -9.35 15.48
C ILE A 222 8.39 -9.18 14.26
N ARG A 223 7.83 -9.42 13.06
CA ARG A 223 8.54 -9.19 11.80
C ARG A 223 8.14 -7.86 11.19
N VAL A 224 9.11 -7.17 10.57
CA VAL A 224 8.87 -5.91 9.86
C VAL A 224 9.53 -6.00 8.50
N ASN A 225 8.74 -5.90 7.43
CA ASN A 225 9.20 -6.00 6.05
C ASN A 225 8.64 -4.88 5.19
N ILE A 226 9.19 -4.74 3.99
CA ILE A 226 8.90 -3.65 3.07
C ILE A 226 8.49 -4.23 1.72
N VAL A 227 7.45 -3.66 1.13
CA VAL A 227 7.13 -3.83 -0.30
C VAL A 227 7.51 -2.54 -1.03
N ALA A 228 8.22 -2.67 -2.15
CA ALA A 228 8.66 -1.55 -2.98
C ALA A 228 8.14 -1.72 -4.42
N PRO A 229 6.96 -1.17 -4.73
CA PRO A 229 6.37 -1.26 -6.06
C PRO A 229 7.14 -0.43 -7.10
N GLY A 230 7.06 -0.86 -8.36
CA GLY A 230 7.37 -0.03 -9.53
C GLY A 230 6.15 0.81 -9.98
N PRO A 231 5.95 1.03 -11.29
CA PRO A 231 4.80 1.79 -11.79
C PRO A 231 3.52 0.95 -11.75
N ILE A 232 2.67 1.21 -10.74
CA ILE A 232 1.36 0.55 -10.56
C ILE A 232 0.23 1.54 -10.89
N TRP A 233 -0.75 1.08 -11.66
CA TRP A 233 -1.91 1.89 -12.04
C TRP A 233 -2.84 2.12 -10.84
N THR A 234 -2.83 3.34 -10.28
CA THR A 234 -3.62 3.72 -9.09
C THR A 234 -4.07 5.18 -9.15
N ALA A 235 -5.06 5.54 -8.32
CA ALA A 235 -5.58 6.91 -8.21
C ALA A 235 -4.46 7.93 -7.88
N LEU A 236 -3.47 7.53 -7.07
CA LEU A 236 -2.31 8.35 -6.70
C LEU A 236 -1.59 8.95 -7.91
N GLN A 237 -1.46 8.19 -9.01
CA GLN A 237 -0.72 8.64 -10.18
C GLN A 237 -1.49 9.74 -10.94
N ILE A 238 -2.81 9.58 -11.09
CA ILE A 238 -3.68 10.51 -11.83
C ILE A 238 -4.15 11.70 -10.98
N SER A 239 -3.94 11.68 -9.66
CA SER A 239 -4.35 12.75 -8.74
C SER A 239 -3.23 13.74 -8.39
N GLY A 240 -2.09 13.63 -9.08
CA GLY A 240 -0.95 14.54 -8.92
C GLY A 240 0.39 13.83 -8.78
N GLY A 241 0.41 12.50 -8.62
CA GLY A 241 1.64 11.73 -8.51
C GLY A 241 2.50 11.71 -9.77
N GLN A 242 1.89 11.89 -10.94
CA GLN A 242 2.58 12.08 -12.22
C GLN A 242 2.16 13.39 -12.88
N THR A 243 3.02 13.92 -13.75
CA THR A 243 2.60 14.96 -14.69
C THR A 243 1.69 14.35 -15.77
N GLN A 244 0.70 15.10 -16.25
CA GLN A 244 -0.34 14.58 -17.14
C GLN A 244 0.20 14.08 -18.50
N ASP A 245 1.37 14.55 -18.93
CA ASP A 245 2.06 14.07 -20.13
C ASP A 245 2.64 12.66 -19.97
N LYS A 246 2.90 12.21 -18.74
CA LYS A 246 3.46 10.88 -18.45
C LYS A 246 2.41 9.78 -18.30
N ILE A 247 1.14 10.15 -18.12
CA ILE A 247 0.05 9.19 -17.92
C ILE A 247 -0.13 8.22 -19.11
N PRO A 248 -0.16 8.67 -20.39
CA PRO A 248 -0.47 7.75 -21.48
C PRO A 248 0.46 6.56 -21.62
N GLN A 249 1.76 6.76 -21.41
CA GLN A 249 2.78 5.71 -21.55
C GLN A 249 3.23 5.15 -20.20
N PHE A 250 2.44 5.37 -19.14
CA PHE A 250 2.79 4.98 -17.79
C PHE A 250 3.09 3.47 -17.71
N GLY A 251 4.31 3.13 -17.28
CA GLY A 251 4.79 1.75 -17.12
C GLY A 251 5.36 1.10 -18.39
N GLN A 252 5.22 1.71 -19.56
CA GLN A 252 5.73 1.15 -20.82
C GLN A 252 7.27 1.18 -20.92
N GLN A 253 7.94 1.97 -20.08
CA GLN A 253 9.39 1.99 -19.99
C GLN A 253 9.97 0.71 -19.36
N THR A 254 9.18 0.01 -18.54
CA THR A 254 9.64 -1.22 -17.86
C THR A 254 9.96 -2.34 -18.86
N PRO A 255 10.80 -3.32 -18.48
CA PRO A 255 11.03 -4.51 -19.31
C PRO A 255 9.74 -5.26 -19.71
N MET A 256 8.73 -5.29 -18.83
CA MET A 256 7.42 -5.91 -19.14
C MET A 256 6.50 -5.05 -20.01
N LYS A 257 6.90 -3.81 -20.37
CA LYS A 257 6.18 -2.92 -21.32
C LYS A 257 4.74 -2.55 -20.94
N ARG A 258 4.37 -2.69 -19.67
CA ARG A 258 3.09 -2.23 -19.11
C ARG A 258 3.25 -1.80 -17.66
N ALA A 259 2.29 -1.02 -17.16
CA ALA A 259 2.15 -0.82 -15.73
C ALA A 259 1.68 -2.11 -15.04
N GLY A 260 2.05 -2.26 -13.77
CA GLY A 260 1.43 -3.27 -12.92
C GLY A 260 0.02 -2.88 -12.52
N GLN A 261 -0.82 -3.86 -12.21
CA GLN A 261 -2.11 -3.66 -11.54
C GLN A 261 -1.98 -3.96 -10.04
N PRO A 262 -2.77 -3.31 -9.18
CA PRO A 262 -2.72 -3.57 -7.74
C PRO A 262 -2.91 -5.04 -7.36
N ALA A 263 -3.70 -5.82 -8.10
CA ALA A 263 -3.87 -7.26 -7.91
C ALA A 263 -2.52 -8.01 -7.84
N GLU A 264 -1.53 -7.57 -8.60
CA GLU A 264 -0.19 -8.19 -8.70
C GLU A 264 0.66 -7.97 -7.44
N LEU A 265 0.28 -7.04 -6.56
CA LEU A 265 0.96 -6.76 -5.31
C LEU A 265 0.40 -7.61 -4.16
N ALA A 266 -0.86 -8.02 -4.23
CA ALA A 266 -1.51 -8.74 -3.13
C ALA A 266 -0.74 -10.00 -2.66
N PRO A 267 -0.20 -10.86 -3.56
CA PRO A 267 0.52 -12.07 -3.13
C PRO A 267 1.71 -11.81 -2.19
N VAL A 268 2.49 -10.74 -2.43
CA VAL A 268 3.65 -10.44 -1.57
C VAL A 268 3.22 -9.92 -0.20
N TYR A 269 2.13 -9.14 -0.12
CA TYR A 269 1.57 -8.75 1.18
C TYR A 269 1.10 -9.98 1.98
N VAL A 270 0.41 -10.93 1.33
CA VAL A 270 -0.02 -12.17 2.01
C VAL A 270 1.17 -13.00 2.46
N TYR A 271 2.19 -13.16 1.61
CA TYR A 271 3.43 -13.87 1.97
C TYR A 271 4.07 -13.27 3.22
N LEU A 272 4.22 -11.95 3.27
CA LEU A 272 4.85 -11.25 4.39
C LEU A 272 3.98 -11.26 5.66
N ALA A 273 2.66 -11.23 5.53
CA ALA A 273 1.75 -11.34 6.67
C ALA A 273 1.69 -12.78 7.24
N SER A 274 1.79 -13.80 6.38
CA SER A 274 1.69 -15.22 6.73
C SER A 274 2.86 -15.69 7.60
N GLN A 275 2.63 -16.73 8.39
CA GLN A 275 3.70 -17.38 9.16
C GLN A 275 4.69 -18.16 8.29
N GLU A 276 4.38 -18.37 7.00
CA GLU A 276 5.30 -19.01 6.05
C GLU A 276 6.60 -18.21 5.84
N SER A 277 6.57 -16.89 6.08
CA SER A 277 7.73 -15.99 5.99
C SER A 277 8.45 -15.81 7.34
N SER A 278 8.48 -16.87 8.17
CA SER A 278 8.98 -16.84 9.55
C SER A 278 10.43 -16.35 9.71
N TYR A 279 11.28 -16.58 8.69
CA TYR A 279 12.69 -16.15 8.67
C TYR A 279 12.92 -14.89 7.83
N VAL A 280 11.86 -14.15 7.51
CA VAL A 280 11.94 -12.92 6.70
C VAL A 280 11.56 -11.72 7.56
N THR A 281 12.55 -10.92 7.91
CA THR A 281 12.39 -9.63 8.59
C THR A 281 13.49 -8.67 8.11
N ALA A 282 13.22 -7.37 8.14
CA ALA A 282 14.07 -6.31 7.59
C ALA A 282 14.25 -6.37 6.06
N GLU A 283 13.43 -7.12 5.32
CA GLU A 283 13.60 -7.30 3.88
C GLU A 283 12.66 -6.46 3.03
N VAL A 284 13.17 -6.06 1.86
CA VAL A 284 12.43 -5.30 0.85
C VAL A 284 12.14 -6.16 -0.36
N HIS A 285 10.89 -6.12 -0.82
CA HIS A 285 10.41 -6.96 -1.92
C HIS A 285 9.96 -6.07 -3.08
N GLY A 286 10.65 -6.20 -4.22
CA GLY A 286 10.34 -5.45 -5.43
C GLY A 286 9.24 -6.12 -6.25
N VAL A 287 8.25 -5.34 -6.70
CA VAL A 287 7.25 -5.76 -7.69
C VAL A 287 7.18 -4.66 -8.76
N CYS A 288 8.07 -4.75 -9.75
CA CYS A 288 8.44 -3.60 -10.57
C CYS A 288 8.47 -3.85 -12.08
N GLY A 289 7.95 -4.99 -12.57
CA GLY A 289 7.92 -5.28 -14.01
C GLY A 289 9.31 -5.35 -14.68
N GLY A 290 10.35 -5.62 -13.90
CA GLY A 290 11.76 -5.64 -14.34
C GLY A 290 12.52 -4.31 -14.16
N GLU A 291 11.85 -3.21 -13.80
CA GLU A 291 12.50 -1.98 -13.31
C GLU A 291 12.95 -2.21 -11.87
N HIS A 292 13.96 -3.06 -11.70
CA HIS A 292 14.36 -3.64 -10.42
C HIS A 292 14.86 -2.58 -9.42
N LEU A 293 14.91 -2.96 -8.14
CA LEU A 293 15.41 -2.13 -7.04
C LEU A 293 16.94 -1.87 -7.18
N GLY A 294 17.72 -2.06 -6.12
CA GLY A 294 19.18 -1.91 -6.13
C GLY A 294 19.90 -2.99 -5.34
#